data_AF-A0A1Q9EMM8-F1
#
_entry.id   AF-A0A1Q9EMM8-F1
#
_cell.length_a   1.000
_cell.length_b   1.000
_cell.length_c   1.000
_cell.angle_alpha   90.00
_cell.angle_beta   90.00
_cell.angle_gamma   90.00
#
_symmetry.space_group_name_H-M   'P 1'
#
loop_
_entity.id
_entity.type
_entity.pdbx_description
1 polymer ?
#
loop_
_entity_poly.entity_id
_entity_poly.type
_entity_poly.pdbx_seq_one_letter_code
_entity_poly.pdbx_strand_id
1 'polypeptide(L)'
;MLLKLAIARPSIGATRAYAAGTGKSDDLSEDEDAADDLGRVVQAVATDTALIFTSLLALQAVDESMGPTHVWPGTNTVEHHATLWGSHITGKLSVRDADKAFQVDHRKMTLECGDLVLYDSRTMHCGGPNNSDRRRSVFCVSTMGPGIRPDGTTWTMLSSLRGRMKLGDFPLSAGSAAAPTASSALDAASALPKPTADAKVKMEKHAGVAAEEPRPVPPLSEWEAAVQCSFCSKWRPCKADEAPKLMTADQGFACKIVGFSCNQEQRYSAEEIDAIF
;
A
#
# COMPACT_ATOMS: atom_id res chain seq x y z
N MET A 1 -14.31 -16.91 -19.49
CA MET A 1 -13.52 -16.64 -18.28
C MET A 1 -14.22 -15.48 -17.58
N LEU A 2 -14.88 -15.74 -16.45
CA LEU A 2 -15.85 -14.84 -15.83
C LEU A 2 -15.12 -13.90 -14.85
N LEU A 3 -15.17 -12.60 -15.11
CA LEU A 3 -14.74 -11.59 -14.16
C LEU A 3 -15.91 -11.30 -13.19
N LYS A 4 -15.91 -11.93 -12.00
CA LYS A 4 -16.85 -11.56 -10.93
C LYS A 4 -16.29 -10.38 -10.15
N LEU A 5 -16.66 -9.18 -10.59
CA LEU A 5 -16.32 -7.92 -9.93
C LEU A 5 -17.32 -7.65 -8.80
N ALA A 6 -16.95 -7.92 -7.55
CA ALA A 6 -17.72 -7.51 -6.38
C ALA A 6 -17.13 -6.21 -5.80
N ILE A 7 -17.58 -5.06 -6.29
CA ILE A 7 -17.27 -3.76 -5.68
C ILE A 7 -18.34 -3.46 -4.63
N ALA A 8 -17.97 -3.51 -3.36
CA ALA A 8 -18.79 -2.99 -2.28
C ALA A 8 -18.67 -1.45 -2.28
N ARG A 9 -19.79 -0.74 -2.49
CA ARG A 9 -19.85 0.71 -2.27
C ARG A 9 -19.95 0.99 -0.76
N PRO A 10 -19.15 1.89 -0.19
CA PRO A 10 -19.40 2.38 1.16
C PRO A 10 -20.67 3.24 1.17
N SER A 11 -21.60 2.94 2.06
CA SER A 11 -22.62 3.89 2.49
C SER A 11 -21.95 4.91 3.41
N ILE A 12 -22.01 6.19 3.05
CA ILE A 12 -21.63 7.29 3.94
C ILE A 12 -22.74 7.39 5.00
N GLY A 13 -22.61 6.61 6.07
CA GLY A 13 -23.42 6.72 7.27
C GLY A 13 -22.78 7.71 8.23
N ALA A 14 -23.60 8.61 8.79
CA ALA A 14 -23.17 9.65 9.73
C ALA A 14 -22.33 9.07 10.89
N THR A 15 -21.16 9.66 11.11
CA THR A 15 -20.24 9.37 12.21
C THR A 15 -20.97 9.56 13.54
N ARG A 16 -21.10 8.48 14.33
CA ARG A 16 -21.59 8.56 15.70
C ARG A 16 -20.39 8.40 16.63
N ALA A 17 -20.06 9.46 17.35
CA ALA A 17 -18.98 9.47 18.35
C ALA A 17 -19.27 8.44 19.45
N TYR A 18 -18.29 7.58 19.74
CA TYR A 18 -18.31 6.70 20.90
C TYR A 18 -17.55 7.38 22.04
N ALA A 19 -18.27 7.81 23.08
CA ALA A 19 -17.68 8.25 24.34
C ALA A 19 -17.53 7.03 25.26
N ALA A 20 -16.29 6.67 25.59
CA ALA A 20 -15.99 5.73 26.67
C ALA A 20 -15.74 6.53 27.95
N GLY A 21 -16.70 6.50 28.88
CA GLY A 21 -16.55 7.15 30.18
C GLY A 21 -15.90 6.23 31.19
N THR A 22 -14.83 6.70 31.83
CA THR A 22 -14.50 6.38 33.22
C THR A 22 -13.88 7.63 33.86
N GLY A 23 -14.52 8.12 34.93
CA GLY A 23 -14.16 9.38 35.57
C GLY A 23 -12.83 9.34 36.33
N LYS A 24 -12.04 10.38 36.09
CA LYS A 24 -11.41 11.22 37.13
C LYS A 24 -11.05 12.55 36.47
N SER A 25 -11.53 13.63 37.08
CA SER A 25 -11.34 15.00 36.63
C SER A 25 -9.93 15.48 36.98
N ASP A 26 -9.05 15.51 36.00
CA ASP A 26 -7.81 16.30 36.01
C ASP A 26 -7.68 16.88 34.58
N ASP A 27 -7.33 18.17 34.46
CA ASP A 27 -7.27 19.01 33.24
C ASP A 27 -7.27 18.28 31.88
N LEU A 28 -8.40 18.31 31.17
CA LEU A 28 -8.62 17.59 29.90
C LEU A 28 -8.57 18.48 28.63
N SER A 29 -8.21 19.76 28.73
CA SER A 29 -8.27 20.65 27.54
C SER A 29 -7.06 20.55 26.61
N GLU A 30 -5.92 20.01 27.06
CA GLU A 30 -4.72 19.86 26.20
C GLU A 30 -4.70 18.52 25.43
N ASP A 31 -5.46 17.51 25.90
CA ASP A 31 -5.48 16.17 25.31
C ASP A 31 -6.46 16.02 24.13
N GLU A 32 -7.57 16.78 24.10
CA GLU A 32 -8.51 16.77 22.97
C GLU A 32 -7.86 17.32 21.68
N ASP A 33 -7.10 18.41 21.79
CA ASP A 33 -6.40 19.02 20.65
C ASP A 33 -5.32 18.09 20.09
N ALA A 34 -4.60 17.35 20.96
CA ALA A 34 -3.59 16.38 20.53
C ALA A 34 -4.19 15.14 19.84
N ALA A 35 -5.36 14.67 20.31
CA ALA A 35 -6.08 13.56 19.68
C ALA A 35 -6.64 13.95 18.30
N ASP A 36 -7.17 15.18 18.17
CA ASP A 36 -7.68 15.72 16.91
C ASP A 36 -6.54 15.96 15.89
N ASP A 37 -5.40 16.46 16.35
CA ASP A 37 -4.22 16.64 15.50
C ASP A 37 -3.64 15.30 15.02
N LEU A 38 -3.59 14.28 15.89
CA LEU A 38 -3.22 12.92 15.49
C LEU A 38 -4.21 12.36 14.46
N GLY A 39 -5.51 12.57 14.67
CA GLY A 39 -6.55 12.18 13.71
C GLY A 39 -6.36 12.81 12.34
N ARG A 40 -6.03 14.10 12.30
CA ARG A 40 -5.73 14.84 11.05
C ARG A 40 -4.47 14.35 10.36
N VAL A 41 -3.39 14.09 11.11
CA VAL A 41 -2.15 13.54 10.56
C VAL A 41 -2.39 12.14 9.99
N VAL A 42 -3.06 11.26 10.73
CA VAL A 42 -3.40 9.91 10.27
C VAL A 42 -4.26 9.96 9.01
N GLN A 43 -5.23 10.88 8.96
CA GLN A 43 -6.08 11.06 7.79
C GLN A 43 -5.29 11.58 6.58
N ALA A 44 -4.42 12.59 6.76
CA ALA A 44 -3.59 13.13 5.69
C ALA A 44 -2.61 12.06 5.14
N VAL A 45 -1.95 11.31 6.02
CA VAL A 45 -1.11 10.18 5.63
C VAL A 45 -1.93 9.12 4.89
N ALA A 46 -3.13 8.78 5.37
CA ALA A 46 -3.98 7.81 4.71
C ALA A 46 -4.51 8.26 3.34
N THR A 47 -4.68 9.56 3.12
CA THR A 47 -5.10 10.13 1.83
C THR A 47 -3.95 10.26 0.84
N ASP A 48 -2.74 10.55 1.31
CA ASP A 48 -1.56 10.73 0.45
C ASP A 48 -0.78 9.42 0.23
N THR A 49 -1.10 8.36 0.99
CA THR A 49 -0.56 7.01 0.78
C THR A 49 -1.05 6.44 -0.54
N ALA A 50 -0.10 5.88 -1.30
CA ALA A 50 -0.35 5.25 -2.57
C ALA A 50 -1.41 4.15 -2.44
N LEU A 51 -2.50 4.28 -3.19
CA LEU A 51 -3.52 3.24 -3.26
C LEU A 51 -2.97 2.00 -3.91
N ILE A 52 -3.33 0.87 -3.33
CA ILE A 52 -2.90 -0.41 -3.81
C ILE A 52 -4.10 -1.30 -4.07
N PHE A 53 -4.08 -1.93 -5.23
CA PHE A 53 -5.00 -3.01 -5.55
C PHE A 53 -4.27 -4.33 -5.70
N THR A 54 -4.78 -5.37 -5.04
CA THR A 54 -4.33 -6.75 -5.22
C THR A 54 -5.32 -7.49 -6.12
N SER A 55 -4.76 -8.17 -7.12
CA SER A 55 -5.45 -9.15 -7.96
C SER A 55 -5.05 -10.56 -7.55
N LEU A 56 -6.03 -11.41 -7.27
CA LEU A 56 -5.85 -12.84 -7.07
C LEU A 56 -6.48 -13.59 -8.23
N LEU A 57 -5.65 -14.24 -9.04
CA LEU A 57 -6.06 -15.11 -10.13
C LEU A 57 -6.00 -16.56 -9.64
N ALA A 58 -7.14 -17.25 -9.67
CA ALA A 58 -7.23 -18.65 -9.32
C ALA A 58 -6.61 -19.52 -10.44
N LEU A 59 -5.55 -20.27 -10.13
CA LEU A 59 -4.89 -21.18 -11.09
C LEU A 59 -5.59 -22.55 -11.20
N GLN A 60 -6.65 -22.72 -10.43
CA GLN A 60 -7.45 -23.92 -10.24
C GLN A 60 -8.74 -23.51 -9.51
N ALA A 61 -9.77 -24.34 -9.55
CA ALA A 61 -10.96 -24.09 -8.73
C ALA A 61 -10.59 -24.10 -7.23
N VAL A 62 -11.12 -23.14 -6.47
CA VAL A 62 -10.97 -22.97 -5.03
C VAL A 62 -12.35 -23.02 -4.42
N ASP A 63 -12.70 -24.18 -3.87
CA ASP A 63 -13.92 -24.38 -3.09
C ASP A 63 -13.69 -24.13 -1.59
N GLU A 64 -14.74 -24.29 -0.79
CA GLU A 64 -14.67 -24.05 0.66
C GLU A 64 -13.70 -24.98 1.40
N SER A 65 -13.46 -26.20 0.90
CA SER A 65 -12.56 -27.17 1.54
C SER A 65 -11.08 -26.81 1.35
N MET A 66 -10.77 -26.06 0.29
CA MET A 66 -9.39 -25.68 -0.07
C MET A 66 -8.85 -24.51 0.75
N GLY A 67 -9.62 -24.00 1.72
CA GLY A 67 -9.28 -22.84 2.51
C GLY A 67 -9.32 -21.56 1.68
N PRO A 68 -10.49 -21.12 1.19
CA PRO A 68 -10.61 -19.89 0.41
C PRO A 68 -10.14 -18.68 1.24
N THR A 69 -9.81 -17.58 0.57
CA THR A 69 -9.52 -16.34 1.30
C THR A 69 -10.81 -15.81 1.93
N HIS A 70 -10.76 -15.47 3.21
CA HIS A 70 -11.82 -14.76 3.89
C HIS A 70 -11.57 -13.27 3.71
N VAL A 71 -12.58 -12.52 3.31
CA VAL A 71 -12.52 -11.08 3.09
C VAL A 71 -13.62 -10.38 3.87
N TRP A 72 -13.32 -9.23 4.47
CA TRP A 72 -14.31 -8.40 5.16
C TRP A 72 -14.59 -7.15 4.32
N PRO A 73 -15.68 -7.11 3.53
CA PRO A 73 -15.94 -6.00 2.61
C PRO A 73 -16.11 -4.67 3.34
N GLY A 74 -15.59 -3.58 2.79
CA GLY A 74 -15.72 -2.24 3.37
C GLY A 74 -14.77 -1.95 4.54
N THR A 75 -13.85 -2.87 4.86
CA THR A 75 -12.84 -2.68 5.92
C THR A 75 -11.55 -2.02 5.44
N ASN A 76 -11.51 -1.54 4.19
CA ASN A 76 -10.37 -0.82 3.61
C ASN A 76 -10.28 0.65 4.08
N THR A 77 -10.80 0.96 5.27
CA THR A 77 -10.84 2.31 5.85
C THR A 77 -9.88 2.44 7.02
N VAL A 78 -9.47 3.67 7.33
CA VAL A 78 -8.53 3.96 8.42
C VAL A 78 -9.05 3.46 9.76
N GLU A 79 -10.36 3.60 10.00
CA GLU A 79 -11.03 3.26 11.26
C GLU A 79 -10.94 1.75 11.55
N HIS A 80 -11.11 0.91 10.52
CA HIS A 80 -10.98 -0.54 10.65
C HIS A 80 -9.53 -0.97 10.89
N HIS A 81 -8.56 -0.28 10.28
CA HIS A 81 -7.15 -0.50 10.56
C HIS A 81 -6.80 -0.09 11.99
N ALA A 82 -7.25 1.09 12.43
CA ALA A 82 -7.05 1.56 13.79
C ALA A 82 -7.64 0.60 14.83
N THR A 83 -8.71 -0.13 14.50
CA THR A 83 -9.26 -1.18 15.37
C THR A 83 -8.25 -2.30 15.64
N LEU A 84 -7.42 -2.69 14.67
CA LEU A 84 -6.34 -3.67 14.88
C LEU A 84 -5.15 -3.12 15.65
N TRP A 85 -4.82 -1.84 15.45
CA TRP A 85 -3.64 -1.21 16.06
C TRP A 85 -3.89 -0.68 17.48
N GLY A 86 -5.11 -0.23 17.77
CA GLY A 86 -5.48 0.43 19.03
C GLY A 86 -6.10 -0.50 20.06
N SER A 87 -6.55 -1.70 19.67
CA SER A 87 -7.01 -2.69 20.64
C SER A 87 -5.83 -3.52 21.10
N HIS A 88 -5.81 -3.92 22.38
CA HIS A 88 -4.83 -4.84 22.99
C HIS A 88 -4.86 -6.27 22.38
N ILE A 89 -5.21 -6.41 21.11
CA ILE A 89 -5.20 -7.65 20.34
C ILE A 89 -3.74 -7.94 19.99
N THR A 90 -3.01 -8.42 21.00
CA THR A 90 -1.68 -8.99 20.85
C THR A 90 -1.82 -10.40 20.30
N GLY A 91 -1.97 -10.53 18.98
CA GLY A 91 -1.95 -11.84 18.32
C GLY A 91 -2.83 -11.97 17.10
N LYS A 92 -2.98 -13.21 16.63
CA LYS A 92 -3.84 -13.54 15.49
C LYS A 92 -5.31 -13.55 15.94
N LEU A 93 -6.13 -12.68 15.36
CA LEU A 93 -7.58 -12.74 15.49
C LEU A 93 -8.13 -14.01 14.84
N SER A 94 -9.03 -14.70 15.55
CA SER A 94 -9.86 -15.72 14.90
C SER A 94 -10.84 -15.04 13.94
N VAL A 95 -11.30 -15.77 12.92
CA VAL A 95 -12.28 -15.25 11.94
C VAL A 95 -13.55 -14.75 12.64
N ARG A 96 -14.04 -15.49 13.64
CA ARG A 96 -15.24 -15.13 14.40
C ARG A 96 -15.05 -13.86 15.23
N ASP A 97 -13.85 -13.69 15.79
CA ASP A 97 -13.55 -12.48 16.58
C ASP A 97 -13.35 -11.27 15.66
N ALA A 98 -12.79 -11.49 14.46
CA ALA A 98 -12.70 -10.46 13.43
C ALA A 98 -14.08 -9.99 12.94
N ASP A 99 -15.04 -10.88 12.72
CA ASP A 99 -16.42 -10.51 12.36
C ASP A 99 -17.03 -9.53 13.39
N LYS A 100 -16.84 -9.83 14.68
CA LYS A 100 -17.31 -8.98 15.78
C LYS A 100 -16.54 -7.67 15.87
N ALA A 101 -15.22 -7.73 15.77
CA ALA A 101 -14.35 -6.56 15.90
C ALA A 101 -14.62 -5.54 14.77
N PHE A 102 -14.78 -6.03 13.54
CA PHE A 102 -15.07 -5.19 12.38
C PHE A 102 -16.55 -4.87 12.21
N GLN A 103 -17.45 -5.55 12.95
CA GLN A 103 -18.90 -5.44 12.77
C GLN A 103 -19.34 -5.71 11.32
N VAL A 104 -18.61 -6.60 10.65
CA VAL A 104 -18.82 -6.99 9.26
C VAL A 104 -18.66 -8.50 9.18
N ASP A 105 -19.64 -9.18 8.59
CA ASP A 105 -19.50 -10.61 8.32
C ASP A 105 -18.51 -10.83 7.17
N HIS A 106 -17.52 -11.70 7.39
CA HIS A 106 -16.63 -12.11 6.32
C HIS A 106 -17.36 -12.84 5.20
N ARG A 107 -16.78 -12.78 4.01
CA ARG A 107 -17.16 -13.58 2.85
C ARG A 107 -16.03 -14.53 2.50
N LYS A 108 -16.39 -15.76 2.14
CA LYS A 108 -15.44 -16.74 1.59
C LYS A 108 -15.29 -16.51 0.10
N MET A 109 -14.06 -16.34 -0.35
CA MET A 109 -13.72 -16.10 -1.75
C MET A 109 -13.47 -17.44 -2.46
N THR A 110 -14.56 -18.14 -2.77
CA THR A 110 -14.52 -19.31 -3.66
C THR A 110 -14.45 -18.87 -5.12
N LEU A 111 -13.66 -19.58 -5.93
CA LEU A 111 -13.28 -19.15 -7.27
C LEU A 111 -13.23 -20.35 -8.22
N GLU A 112 -13.67 -20.16 -9.46
CA GLU A 112 -13.39 -21.12 -10.53
C GLU A 112 -11.96 -20.92 -11.08
N CYS A 113 -11.46 -21.92 -11.80
CA CYS A 113 -10.17 -21.78 -12.48
C CYS A 113 -10.21 -20.60 -13.48
N GLY A 114 -9.27 -19.68 -13.35
CA GLY A 114 -9.19 -18.47 -14.15
C GLY A 114 -10.04 -17.30 -13.65
N ASP A 115 -10.82 -17.45 -12.58
CA ASP A 115 -11.47 -16.31 -11.95
C ASP A 115 -10.43 -15.37 -11.35
N LEU A 116 -10.66 -14.06 -11.51
CA LEU A 116 -9.84 -12.99 -10.93
C LEU A 116 -10.67 -12.19 -9.94
N VAL A 117 -10.12 -11.96 -8.76
CA VAL A 117 -10.65 -11.04 -7.75
C VAL A 117 -9.71 -9.86 -7.60
N LEU A 118 -10.26 -8.66 -7.67
CA LEU A 118 -9.55 -7.40 -7.45
C LEU A 118 -10.09 -6.74 -6.17
N TYR A 119 -9.20 -6.33 -5.27
CA TYR A 119 -9.58 -5.62 -4.04
C TYR A 119 -8.52 -4.60 -3.62
N ASP A 120 -8.95 -3.56 -2.89
CA ASP A 120 -8.04 -2.62 -2.21
C ASP A 120 -7.22 -3.42 -1.19
N SER A 121 -5.89 -3.37 -1.23
CA SER A 121 -5.04 -4.20 -0.36
C SER A 121 -5.17 -3.90 1.13
N ARG A 122 -5.81 -2.78 1.49
CA ARG A 122 -6.20 -2.47 2.87
C ARG A 122 -7.44 -3.24 3.32
N THR A 123 -8.18 -3.88 2.42
CA THR A 123 -9.31 -4.73 2.83
C THR A 123 -8.81 -5.85 3.74
N MET A 124 -9.39 -5.98 4.93
CA MET A 124 -9.01 -7.05 5.85
C MET A 124 -9.30 -8.40 5.22
N HIS A 125 -8.31 -9.28 5.25
CA HIS A 125 -8.42 -10.61 4.67
C HIS A 125 -7.45 -11.59 5.33
N CYS A 126 -7.78 -12.89 5.26
CA CYS A 126 -6.88 -13.96 5.68
C CYS A 126 -7.15 -15.24 4.89
N GLY A 127 -6.16 -16.15 4.84
CA GLY A 127 -6.37 -17.47 4.27
C GLY A 127 -7.16 -18.36 5.22
N GLY A 128 -8.20 -19.04 4.72
CA GLY A 128 -8.89 -20.09 5.46
C GLY A 128 -8.06 -21.37 5.59
N PRO A 129 -8.43 -22.27 6.52
CA PRO A 129 -7.78 -23.57 6.65
C PRO A 129 -8.06 -24.44 5.42
N ASN A 130 -7.01 -25.05 4.86
CA ASN A 130 -7.14 -26.02 3.77
C ASN A 130 -7.31 -27.42 4.38
N ASN A 131 -8.53 -27.94 4.31
CA ASN A 131 -8.90 -29.27 4.80
C ASN A 131 -9.03 -30.28 3.64
N SER A 132 -8.69 -29.89 2.42
CA SER A 132 -8.65 -30.78 1.27
C SER A 132 -7.30 -31.51 1.16
N ASP A 133 -7.26 -32.53 0.32
CA ASP A 133 -6.05 -33.22 -0.11
C ASP A 133 -5.26 -32.47 -1.21
N ARG A 134 -5.82 -31.35 -1.70
CA ARG A 134 -5.25 -30.54 -2.78
C ARG A 134 -4.56 -29.30 -2.23
N ARG A 135 -3.44 -28.90 -2.84
CA ARG A 135 -2.82 -27.58 -2.54
C ARG A 135 -3.63 -26.46 -3.18
N ARG A 136 -3.80 -25.33 -2.49
CA ARG A 136 -4.42 -24.11 -3.03
C ARG A 136 -3.38 -23.21 -3.69
N SER A 137 -3.46 -23.06 -5.01
CA SER A 137 -2.57 -22.20 -5.80
C SER A 137 -3.31 -20.98 -6.35
N VAL A 138 -2.84 -19.79 -5.99
CA VAL A 138 -3.33 -18.49 -6.51
C VAL A 138 -2.15 -17.68 -7.00
N PHE A 139 -2.33 -16.99 -8.12
CA PHE A 139 -1.36 -16.02 -8.63
C PHE A 139 -1.74 -14.64 -8.13
N CYS A 140 -0.86 -14.00 -7.37
CA CYS A 140 -1.08 -12.70 -6.75
C CYS A 140 -0.29 -11.63 -7.50
N VAL A 141 -0.98 -10.58 -7.95
CA VAL A 141 -0.38 -9.41 -8.58
C VAL A 141 -0.93 -8.18 -7.90
N SER A 142 -0.06 -7.29 -7.42
CA SER A 142 -0.51 -6.01 -6.86
C SER A 142 -0.01 -4.85 -7.71
N THR A 143 -0.86 -3.85 -7.88
CA THR A 143 -0.55 -2.61 -8.58
C THR A 143 -0.71 -1.44 -7.62
N MET A 144 0.29 -0.56 -7.57
CA MET A 144 0.30 0.63 -6.73
C MET A 144 0.16 1.88 -7.60
N GLY A 145 -0.75 2.76 -7.19
CA GLY A 145 -0.93 4.07 -7.78
C GLY A 145 0.15 5.07 -7.35
N PRO A 146 0.03 6.34 -7.78
CA PRO A 146 0.86 7.41 -7.24
C PRO A 146 0.57 7.65 -5.76
N GLY A 147 1.56 8.12 -5.01
CA GLY A 147 1.44 8.49 -3.60
C GLY A 147 2.64 8.08 -2.77
N ILE A 148 2.57 8.33 -1.46
CA ILE A 148 3.54 7.88 -0.47
C ILE A 148 3.46 6.36 -0.38
N ARG A 149 4.57 5.66 -0.60
CA ARG A 149 4.57 4.19 -0.49
C ARG A 149 4.27 3.80 0.97
N PRO A 150 3.28 2.95 1.23
CA PRO A 150 3.01 2.52 2.59
C PRO A 150 4.14 1.61 3.08
N ASP A 151 4.52 1.81 4.34
CA ASP A 151 5.43 0.92 5.03
C ASP A 151 4.75 -0.42 5.35
N GLY A 152 5.55 -1.48 5.41
CA GLY A 152 5.11 -2.83 5.82
C GLY A 152 5.20 -3.91 4.75
N THR A 153 4.67 -5.08 5.07
CA THR A 153 4.86 -6.33 4.31
C THR A 153 3.97 -6.46 3.07
N THR A 154 2.95 -5.61 2.95
CA THR A 154 1.99 -5.64 1.83
C THR A 154 2.66 -5.37 0.47
N TRP A 155 3.86 -4.77 0.47
CA TRP A 155 4.66 -4.42 -0.72
C TRP A 155 6.03 -5.10 -0.79
N THR A 156 6.32 -6.04 0.12
CA THR A 156 7.63 -6.67 0.17
C THR A 156 7.71 -7.85 -0.79
N MET A 157 8.29 -7.61 -1.96
CA MET A 157 8.88 -8.67 -2.76
C MET A 157 10.18 -9.12 -2.09
N LEU A 158 10.40 -10.45 -2.01
CA LEU A 158 11.68 -11.02 -1.58
C LEU A 158 12.81 -10.35 -2.36
N SER A 159 13.87 -9.92 -1.69
CA SER A 159 14.98 -9.19 -2.33
C SER A 159 15.55 -9.96 -3.52
N SER A 160 15.59 -11.29 -3.42
CA SER A 160 16.05 -12.21 -4.48
C SER A 160 15.13 -12.29 -5.71
N LEU A 161 13.95 -11.67 -5.69
CA LEU A 161 13.00 -11.62 -6.81
C LEU A 161 12.87 -10.22 -7.41
N ARG A 162 13.40 -9.19 -6.75
CA ARG A 162 13.33 -7.80 -7.24
C ARG A 162 14.04 -7.67 -8.58
N GLY A 163 13.37 -7.05 -9.55
CA GLY A 163 13.91 -6.80 -10.89
C GLY A 163 14.17 -8.04 -11.76
N ARG A 164 13.94 -9.25 -11.24
CA ARG A 164 14.23 -10.51 -11.97
C ARG A 164 13.18 -10.89 -13.00
N MET A 165 11.96 -10.42 -12.82
CA MET A 165 10.84 -10.72 -13.69
C MET A 165 10.12 -9.41 -14.02
N LYS A 166 10.08 -9.09 -15.30
CA LYS A 166 9.34 -7.98 -15.89
C LYS A 166 8.07 -8.52 -16.54
N LEU A 167 7.03 -7.69 -16.67
CA LEU A 167 5.79 -8.10 -17.33
C LEU A 167 6.03 -8.61 -18.76
N GLY A 168 7.02 -8.03 -19.46
CA GLY A 168 7.43 -8.45 -20.81
C GLY A 168 8.12 -9.81 -20.88
N ASP A 169 8.55 -10.37 -19.74
CA ASP A 169 9.19 -11.70 -19.70
C ASP A 169 8.16 -12.83 -19.77
N PHE A 170 6.87 -12.50 -19.59
CA PHE A 170 5.79 -13.46 -19.69
C PHE A 170 5.30 -13.57 -21.14
N PRO A 171 4.96 -14.79 -21.62
CA PRO A 171 4.44 -15.01 -22.97
C PRO A 171 2.96 -14.58 -23.07
N LEU A 172 2.66 -13.32 -22.72
CA LEU A 172 1.33 -12.74 -22.79
C LEU A 172 1.09 -12.23 -24.22
N SER A 173 0.43 -13.02 -25.06
CA SER A 173 -0.03 -12.55 -26.35
C SER A 173 -1.34 -11.77 -26.19
N ALA A 174 -1.33 -10.45 -26.44
CA ALA A 174 -2.54 -9.63 -26.41
C ALA A 174 -3.65 -10.14 -27.36
N GLY A 175 -3.27 -10.92 -28.40
CA GLY A 175 -4.19 -11.49 -29.39
C GLY A 175 -4.99 -12.72 -28.95
N SER A 176 -4.73 -13.30 -27.76
CA SER A 176 -5.52 -14.43 -27.23
C SER A 176 -6.53 -14.01 -26.16
N ALA A 177 -6.65 -12.72 -25.87
CA ALA A 177 -7.70 -12.19 -25.00
C ALA A 177 -9.05 -12.39 -25.70
N ALA A 178 -9.75 -13.47 -25.33
CA ALA A 178 -11.13 -13.69 -25.74
C ALA A 178 -11.95 -12.43 -25.45
N ALA A 179 -12.83 -12.06 -26.39
CA ALA A 179 -13.71 -10.92 -26.23
C ALA A 179 -14.41 -10.97 -24.85
N PRO A 180 -14.49 -9.85 -24.11
CA PRO A 180 -15.13 -9.83 -22.81
C PRO A 180 -16.61 -10.19 -22.97
N THR A 181 -16.98 -11.42 -22.62
CA THR A 181 -18.38 -11.85 -22.49
C THR A 181 -18.91 -11.33 -21.15
N ALA A 182 -19.14 -10.03 -21.07
CA ALA A 182 -19.80 -9.43 -19.92
C ALA A 182 -21.24 -9.96 -19.85
N SER A 183 -21.62 -10.51 -18.69
CA SER A 183 -23.04 -10.66 -18.36
C SER A 183 -23.62 -9.25 -18.19
N SER A 184 -24.62 -8.92 -19.00
CA SER A 184 -25.33 -7.64 -19.06
C SER A 184 -26.23 -7.40 -17.83
N ALA A 185 -25.72 -7.61 -16.62
CA ALA A 185 -26.46 -7.41 -15.39
C ALA A 185 -25.67 -6.51 -14.44
N LEU A 186 -25.54 -5.24 -14.83
CA LEU A 186 -25.82 -4.02 -14.06
C LEU A 186 -24.97 -2.86 -14.59
N ASP A 187 -25.65 -1.94 -15.27
CA ASP A 187 -25.18 -0.62 -15.71
C ASP A 187 -24.80 0.27 -14.53
N ALA A 188 -23.63 0.03 -13.96
CA ALA A 188 -22.92 1.07 -13.24
C ALA A 188 -21.44 0.96 -13.64
N ALA A 189 -21.07 1.70 -14.67
CA ALA A 189 -19.67 2.03 -14.90
C ALA A 189 -19.12 2.64 -13.59
N SER A 190 -18.33 1.86 -12.86
CA SER A 190 -17.60 2.32 -11.69
C SER A 190 -16.51 3.27 -12.17
N ALA A 191 -16.89 4.53 -12.40
CA ALA A 191 -15.93 5.59 -12.64
C ALA A 191 -15.05 5.70 -11.39
N LEU A 192 -13.73 5.56 -11.58
CA LEU A 192 -12.78 5.89 -10.52
C LEU A 192 -13.05 7.35 -10.08
N PRO A 193 -13.06 7.64 -8.77
CA PRO A 193 -13.22 9.02 -8.30
C PRO A 193 -12.14 9.88 -8.95
N LYS A 194 -12.53 11.01 -9.55
CA LYS A 194 -11.57 11.95 -10.13
C LYS A 194 -10.63 12.42 -9.01
N PRO A 195 -9.30 12.40 -9.23
CA PRO A 195 -8.38 12.95 -8.25
C PRO A 195 -8.79 14.40 -7.97
N THR A 196 -9.05 14.71 -6.70
CA THR A 196 -9.45 16.06 -6.27
C THR A 196 -8.30 17.01 -6.57
N ALA A 197 -8.58 18.07 -7.32
CA ALA A 197 -7.60 19.04 -7.81
C ALA A 197 -6.92 19.88 -6.69
N ASP A 198 -7.31 19.67 -5.43
CA ASP A 198 -6.92 20.50 -4.30
C ASP A 198 -5.75 19.95 -3.46
N ALA A 199 -5.13 18.84 -3.85
CA ALA A 199 -3.87 18.38 -3.23
C ALA A 199 -2.67 19.22 -3.71
N LYS A 200 -2.72 20.54 -3.52
CA LYS A 200 -1.52 21.38 -3.49
C LYS A 200 -0.86 21.16 -2.14
N VAL A 201 0.06 20.20 -2.08
CA VAL A 201 0.97 20.02 -0.94
C VAL A 201 1.69 21.35 -0.70
N LYS A 202 1.28 22.09 0.33
CA LYS A 202 2.10 23.14 0.91
C LYS A 202 3.23 22.43 1.63
N MET A 203 4.38 22.28 0.96
CA MET A 203 5.63 21.98 1.67
C MET A 203 5.91 23.14 2.61
N GLU A 204 5.58 22.98 3.88
CA GLU A 204 6.05 23.89 4.91
C GLU A 204 7.58 23.84 4.93
N LYS A 205 8.17 25.03 4.76
CA LYS A 205 9.62 25.21 4.82
C LYS A 205 10.05 24.94 6.26
N HIS A 206 10.70 23.80 6.51
CA HIS A 206 11.61 23.69 7.64
C HIS A 206 12.71 24.75 7.46
N ALA A 207 12.49 25.92 8.08
CA ALA A 207 13.42 27.01 8.16
C ALA A 207 14.36 26.72 9.34
N GLY A 208 15.64 26.49 9.05
CA GLY A 208 16.64 26.28 10.10
C GLY A 208 18.04 25.92 9.62
N VAL A 209 18.18 25.44 8.38
CA VAL A 209 19.50 25.18 7.79
C VAL A 209 19.76 26.23 6.72
N ALA A 210 20.84 27.01 6.87
CA ALA A 210 21.30 27.97 5.89
C ALA A 210 21.34 27.32 4.50
N ALA A 211 20.84 28.02 3.49
CA ALA A 211 20.77 27.52 2.11
C ALA A 211 22.19 27.39 1.53
N GLU A 212 22.84 26.27 1.84
CA GLU A 212 24.08 25.85 1.21
C GLU A 212 23.80 25.54 -0.26
N GLU A 213 24.62 26.07 -1.18
CA GLU A 213 24.44 25.82 -2.61
C GLU A 213 24.53 24.30 -2.87
N PRO A 214 23.59 23.74 -3.68
CA PRO A 214 23.54 22.31 -3.90
C PRO A 214 24.84 21.81 -4.53
N ARG A 215 25.43 20.77 -3.92
CA ARG A 215 26.68 20.18 -4.40
C ARG A 215 26.50 19.63 -5.82
N PRO A 216 27.47 19.80 -6.74
CA PRO A 216 27.40 19.16 -8.05
C PRO A 216 27.45 17.64 -7.89
N VAL A 217 26.69 16.90 -8.71
CA VAL A 217 26.76 15.43 -8.71
C VAL A 217 28.10 15.01 -9.34
N PRO A 218 28.97 14.29 -8.59
CA PRO A 218 30.26 13.83 -9.09
C PRO A 218 30.12 12.74 -10.17
N PRO A 219 31.17 12.49 -10.96
CA PRO A 219 31.27 11.37 -11.89
C PRO A 219 30.94 10.01 -11.24
N LEU A 220 30.31 9.09 -11.97
CA LEU A 220 29.97 7.75 -11.48
C LEU A 220 31.18 6.96 -10.94
N SER A 221 32.37 7.18 -11.51
CA SER A 221 33.62 6.55 -11.06
C SER A 221 34.03 6.95 -9.64
N GLU A 222 33.46 8.02 -9.09
CA GLU A 222 33.74 8.52 -7.75
C GLU A 222 32.65 8.10 -6.75
N TRP A 223 31.63 7.36 -7.17
CA TRP A 223 30.56 6.92 -6.28
C TRP A 223 31.03 5.67 -5.52
N GLU A 224 31.07 5.76 -4.19
CA GLU A 224 31.33 4.60 -3.33
C GLU A 224 30.06 3.77 -3.10
N ALA A 225 28.92 4.44 -3.03
CA ALA A 225 27.58 3.86 -2.95
C ALA A 225 26.53 4.83 -3.51
N ALA A 226 25.34 4.33 -3.79
CA ALA A 226 24.21 5.11 -4.28
C ALA A 226 22.96 4.87 -3.43
N VAL A 227 22.21 5.94 -3.15
CA VAL A 227 20.89 5.88 -2.50
C VAL A 227 19.85 6.62 -3.32
N GLN A 228 18.63 6.08 -3.38
CA GLN A 228 17.53 6.67 -4.14
C GLN A 228 16.67 7.57 -3.25
N CYS A 229 16.49 8.82 -3.65
CA CYS A 229 15.68 9.78 -2.91
C CYS A 229 14.21 9.38 -2.88
N SER A 230 13.59 9.29 -1.70
CA SER A 230 12.18 8.94 -1.51
C SER A 230 11.24 9.98 -2.13
N PHE A 231 11.65 11.25 -2.20
CA PHE A 231 10.82 12.34 -2.71
C PHE A 231 10.86 12.50 -4.23
N CYS A 232 12.05 12.44 -4.85
CA CYS A 232 12.21 12.71 -6.28
C CYS A 232 12.66 11.49 -7.09
N SER A 233 12.87 10.35 -6.44
CA SER A 233 13.33 9.08 -7.04
C SER A 233 14.66 9.15 -7.79
N LYS A 234 15.39 10.26 -7.68
CA LYS A 234 16.72 10.43 -8.25
C LYS A 234 17.77 9.79 -7.34
N TRP A 235 18.79 9.20 -7.96
CA TRP A 235 19.92 8.58 -7.27
C TRP A 235 20.94 9.63 -6.84
N ARG A 236 21.50 9.47 -5.65
CA ARG A 236 22.54 10.34 -5.11
C ARG A 236 23.70 9.52 -4.57
N PRO A 237 24.95 9.97 -4.82
CA PRO A 237 26.11 9.32 -4.22
C PRO A 237 26.13 9.57 -2.72
N CYS A 238 26.63 8.58 -2.00
CA CYS A 238 26.97 8.66 -0.59
C CYS A 238 28.20 7.79 -0.32
N LYS A 239 28.74 7.88 0.90
CA LYS A 239 29.81 6.96 1.32
C LYS A 239 29.23 5.58 1.59
N ALA A 240 30.05 4.55 1.38
CA ALA A 240 29.62 3.17 1.59
C ALA A 240 29.13 2.89 3.03
N ASP A 241 29.74 3.54 4.04
CA ASP A 241 29.38 3.39 5.46
C ASP A 241 28.16 4.23 5.89
N GLU A 242 27.72 5.16 5.05
CA GLU A 242 26.54 5.99 5.24
C GLU A 242 25.28 5.36 4.61
N ALA A 243 25.43 4.60 3.51
CA ALA A 243 24.30 4.04 2.78
C ALA A 243 23.29 3.27 3.67
N PRO A 244 23.70 2.36 4.59
CA PRO A 244 22.75 1.67 5.47
C PRO A 244 22.00 2.61 6.42
N LYS A 245 22.61 3.73 6.82
CA LYS A 245 22.01 4.73 7.72
C LYS A 245 21.03 5.63 6.99
N LEU A 246 21.25 5.85 5.70
CA LEU A 246 20.38 6.64 4.82
C LEU A 246 19.19 5.82 4.31
N MET A 247 19.30 4.50 4.30
CA MET A 247 18.25 3.56 3.87
C MET A 247 17.45 2.98 5.05
N THR A 248 17.45 3.63 6.22
CA THR A 248 16.62 3.18 7.34
C THR A 248 15.15 3.17 6.93
N ALA A 249 14.44 2.12 7.37
CA ALA A 249 13.09 1.81 6.90
C ALA A 249 12.08 2.92 7.18
N ASP A 250 12.29 3.72 8.24
CA ASP A 250 11.23 4.56 8.79
C ASP A 250 11.12 5.97 8.18
N GLN A 251 12.12 6.44 7.42
CA GLN A 251 12.11 7.81 6.87
C GLN A 251 12.51 7.91 5.39
N GLY A 252 13.16 6.87 4.86
CA GLY A 252 13.76 6.93 3.53
C GLY A 252 14.82 8.03 3.41
N PHE A 253 15.43 8.12 2.23
CA PHE A 253 16.51 9.07 1.97
C PHE A 253 15.97 10.36 1.30
N ALA A 254 16.30 11.53 1.83
CA ALA A 254 16.02 12.82 1.19
C ALA A 254 17.30 13.45 0.63
N CYS A 255 17.28 13.98 -0.61
CA CYS A 255 18.46 14.59 -1.25
C CYS A 255 19.21 15.59 -0.36
N LYS A 256 18.47 16.37 0.45
CA LYS A 256 19.04 17.39 1.33
C LYS A 256 19.97 16.81 2.41
N ILE A 257 19.77 15.56 2.84
CA ILE A 257 20.57 14.90 3.89
C ILE A 257 22.04 14.80 3.48
N VAL A 258 22.30 14.60 2.19
CA VAL A 258 23.65 14.53 1.61
C VAL A 258 23.98 15.79 0.79
N GLY A 259 23.29 16.91 1.06
CA GLY A 259 23.58 18.21 0.43
C GLY A 259 23.26 18.33 -1.06
N PHE A 260 22.31 17.55 -1.59
CA PHE A 260 21.79 17.69 -2.95
C PHE A 260 20.39 18.33 -2.95
N SER A 261 20.02 18.91 -4.10
CA SER A 261 18.65 19.39 -4.32
C SER A 261 17.80 18.34 -5.02
N CYS A 262 16.52 18.21 -4.63
CA CYS A 262 15.55 17.38 -5.35
C CYS A 262 15.33 17.89 -6.80
N ASN A 263 15.50 19.19 -7.03
CA ASN A 263 15.35 19.81 -8.36
C ASN A 263 16.57 19.60 -9.26
N GLN A 264 17.71 19.17 -8.69
CA GLN A 264 18.93 18.95 -9.46
C GLN A 264 18.75 17.79 -10.45
N GLU A 265 19.14 17.98 -11.71
CA GLU A 265 19.00 16.98 -12.76
C GLU A 265 19.78 15.69 -12.43
N GLN A 266 19.19 14.57 -12.83
CA GLN A 266 19.84 13.27 -12.75
C GLN A 266 20.78 13.15 -13.96
N ARG A 267 22.10 13.12 -13.72
CA ARG A 267 23.10 13.06 -14.80
C ARG A 267 23.24 11.68 -15.44
N TYR A 268 22.87 10.63 -14.72
CA TYR A 268 23.11 9.23 -15.10
C TYR A 268 21.82 8.44 -15.07
N SER A 269 21.62 7.57 -16.06
CA SER A 269 20.46 6.67 -16.11
C SER A 269 20.52 5.63 -15.00
N ALA A 270 19.39 4.95 -14.74
CA ALA A 270 19.37 3.86 -13.76
C ALA A 270 20.26 2.70 -14.22
N GLU A 271 20.27 2.41 -15.51
CA GLU A 271 21.11 1.36 -16.12
C GLU A 271 22.61 1.64 -15.97
N GLU A 272 23.03 2.90 -16.11
CA GLU A 272 24.44 3.28 -15.90
C GLU A 272 24.88 3.12 -14.43
N ILE A 273 23.96 3.34 -13.49
CA ILE A 273 24.22 3.19 -12.05
C ILE A 273 24.23 1.71 -11.65
N ASP A 274 23.24 0.94 -12.10
CA ASP A 274 23.12 -0.51 -11.84
C ASP A 274 24.27 -1.32 -12.49
N ALA A 275 24.93 -0.76 -13.51
CA ALA A 275 26.12 -1.40 -14.10
C ALA A 275 27.35 -1.36 -13.17
N ILE A 276 27.33 -0.49 -12.14
CA ILE A 276 28.44 -0.27 -11.20
C ILE A 276 28.15 -0.91 -9.83
N PHE A 277 26.89 -0.94 -9.39
CA PHE A 277 26.45 -1.41 -8.07
C PHE A 277 25.48 -2.58 -8.16
#